data_AF-A0A9D6UR45-F1
#
_entry.id   AF-A0A9D6UR45-F1
#
_cell.length_a   1.000
_cell.length_b   1.000
_cell.length_c   1.000
_cell.angle_alpha   90.00
_cell.angle_beta   90.00
_cell.angle_gamma   90.00
#
_symmetry.space_group_name_H-M   'P 1'
#
loop_
_entity.id
_entity.type
_entity.pdbx_description
1 polymer ?
#
loop_
_entity_poly.entity_id
_entity_poly.type
_entity_poly.pdbx_seq_one_letter_code
_entity_poly.pdbx_strand_id
1 'polypeptide(L)'
;MKTLPMAPPVEAARRRYAIPAHFWLAGAVLALAVLAVSGPWSLWPNSHAAPNASSSPMAAVWSNFFNAQEAPIVVFSNAEFVGDPENGLRYYNGATDSRRSVFDHYTGVGEVAAIYELTRLFGSVNKDIRVKRARLLSVDDARCANVVFVGSIAENQVLRVSPFGT
;
A
#
# COMPACT_ATOMS: atom_id res chain seq x y z
N MET A 1 -20.99 39.41 92.78
CA MET A 1 -20.76 38.50 91.64
C MET A 1 -20.99 39.28 90.35
N LYS A 2 -19.94 39.48 89.56
CA LYS A 2 -19.97 40.30 88.32
C LYS A 2 -20.09 39.31 87.15
N THR A 3 -21.20 39.33 86.42
CA THR A 3 -21.40 38.47 85.24
C THR A 3 -20.60 39.05 84.07
N LEU A 4 -19.67 38.27 83.51
CA LEU A 4 -18.95 38.64 82.29
C LEU A 4 -19.86 38.43 81.08
N PRO A 5 -19.85 39.32 80.07
CA PRO A 5 -20.64 39.13 78.86
C PRO A 5 -20.04 37.99 78.02
N MET A 6 -20.89 37.05 77.62
CA MET A 6 -20.58 35.93 76.74
C MET A 6 -20.35 36.46 75.32
N ALA A 7 -19.18 36.18 74.73
CA ALA A 7 -18.88 36.54 73.35
C ALA A 7 -19.78 35.78 72.36
N PRO A 8 -20.21 36.39 71.24
CA PRO A 8 -21.02 35.71 70.24
C PRO A 8 -20.20 34.63 69.51
N PRO A 9 -20.85 33.57 69.00
CA PRO A 9 -20.16 32.50 68.28
C PRO A 9 -19.58 33.04 66.98
N VAL A 10 -18.30 32.74 66.71
CA VAL A 10 -17.64 33.10 65.45
C VAL A 10 -18.14 32.15 64.36
N GLU A 11 -19.06 32.63 63.53
CA GLU A 11 -19.58 31.90 62.39
C GLU A 11 -18.53 31.88 61.27
N ALA A 12 -17.83 30.75 61.11
CA ALA A 12 -16.82 30.58 60.07
C ALA A 12 -17.49 30.55 58.69
N ALA A 13 -17.51 31.69 58.00
CA ALA A 13 -18.02 31.81 56.65
C ALA A 13 -17.22 30.92 55.67
N ARG A 14 -17.76 29.77 55.28
CA ARG A 14 -17.25 28.96 54.16
C ARG A 14 -17.44 29.74 52.86
N ARG A 15 -16.40 30.45 52.42
CA ARG A 15 -16.35 31.01 51.05
C ARG A 15 -16.28 29.85 50.05
N ARG A 16 -17.39 29.58 49.37
CA ARG A 16 -17.41 28.71 48.19
C ARG A 16 -16.79 29.49 47.03
N TYR A 17 -15.58 29.13 46.63
CA TYR A 17 -14.97 29.67 45.42
C TYR A 17 -15.70 29.08 44.21
N ALA A 18 -16.66 29.83 43.67
CA ALA A 18 -17.25 29.52 42.38
C ALA A 18 -16.26 29.92 41.29
N ILE A 19 -15.78 28.95 40.51
CA ILE A 19 -14.92 29.22 39.35
C ILE A 19 -15.77 30.00 38.34
N PRO A 20 -15.41 31.24 38.01
CA PRO A 20 -16.25 32.06 37.16
C PRO A 20 -16.24 31.52 35.71
N ALA A 21 -17.39 31.62 35.04
CA ALA A 21 -17.67 30.94 33.76
C ALA A 21 -16.65 31.22 32.64
N HIS A 22 -15.93 32.34 32.69
CA HIS A 22 -14.90 32.68 31.72
C HIS A 22 -13.67 31.75 31.78
N PHE A 23 -13.37 31.13 32.93
CA PHE A 23 -12.31 30.11 33.01
C PHE A 23 -12.69 28.82 32.28
N TRP A 24 -13.97 28.45 32.28
CA TRP A 24 -14.48 27.31 31.52
C TRP A 24 -14.43 27.56 30.02
N LEU A 25 -14.81 28.78 29.59
CA LEU A 25 -14.72 29.20 28.19
C LEU A 25 -13.27 29.25 27.69
N ALA A 26 -12.35 29.81 28.48
CA ALA A 26 -10.93 29.86 28.12
C ALA A 26 -10.31 28.45 28.03
N GLY A 27 -10.67 27.54 28.96
CA GLY A 27 -10.23 26.15 28.93
C GLY A 27 -10.76 25.38 27.71
N ALA A 28 -12.03 25.59 27.33
CA ALA A 28 -12.63 24.95 26.16
C ALA A 28 -12.00 25.42 24.84
N VAL A 29 -11.71 26.72 24.71
CA VAL A 29 -11.04 27.27 23.52
C VAL A 29 -9.61 26.73 23.40
N LEU A 30 -8.88 26.63 24.52
CA LEU A 30 -7.52 26.08 24.52
C LEU A 30 -7.52 24.59 24.15
N ALA A 31 -8.47 23.80 24.66
CA ALA A 31 -8.60 22.39 24.32
C ALA A 31 -8.91 22.16 22.83
N LEU A 32 -9.79 22.99 22.24
CA LEU A 32 -10.09 22.95 20.80
C LEU A 32 -8.89 23.35 19.94
N ALA A 33 -8.10 24.35 20.36
CA ALA A 33 -6.90 24.76 19.65
C ALA A 33 -5.82 23.66 19.67
N VAL A 34 -5.65 22.97 20.80
CA VAL A 34 -4.72 21.84 20.91
C VAL A 34 -5.18 20.67 20.03
N LEU A 35 -6.47 20.35 20.02
CA LEU A 35 -7.03 19.32 19.12
C LEU A 35 -6.91 19.67 17.63
N ALA A 36 -6.93 20.96 17.27
CA ALA A 36 -6.74 21.39 15.88
C ALA A 36 -5.28 21.29 15.40
N VAL A 37 -4.31 21.45 16.30
CA VAL A 37 -2.86 21.38 15.99
C VAL A 37 -2.33 19.94 16.10
N SER A 38 -2.90 19.12 16.98
CA SER A 38 -2.54 17.70 17.17
C SER A 38 -3.49 16.72 16.49
N GLY A 39 -4.56 17.23 15.86
CA GLY A 39 -5.44 16.46 15.00
C GLY A 39 -4.66 15.93 13.79
N PRO A 40 -4.89 14.68 13.37
CA PRO A 40 -4.14 14.10 12.27
C PRO A 40 -4.44 14.89 10.99
N TRP A 41 -3.45 15.60 10.47
CA TRP A 41 -3.47 16.13 9.10
C TRP A 41 -3.67 15.00 8.04
N SER A 42 -3.67 13.73 8.48
CA SER A 42 -4.09 12.53 7.74
C SER A 42 -5.61 12.43 7.48
N LEU A 43 -6.43 13.37 7.94
CA LEU A 43 -7.85 13.45 7.59
C LEU A 43 -8.15 14.30 6.36
N TRP A 44 -7.15 14.88 5.69
CA TRP A 44 -7.33 15.24 4.28
C TRP A 44 -7.25 13.95 3.47
N PRO A 45 -8.37 13.46 2.91
CA PRO A 45 -8.25 12.41 1.93
C PRO A 45 -7.44 13.01 0.78
N ASN A 46 -6.34 12.36 0.41
CA ASN A 46 -5.80 12.47 -0.94
C ASN A 46 -6.89 11.94 -1.89
N SER A 47 -7.92 12.75 -2.10
CA SER A 47 -8.98 12.51 -3.06
C SER A 47 -8.40 12.81 -4.43
N HIS A 48 -7.49 11.94 -4.89
CA HIS A 48 -7.68 11.43 -6.24
C HIS A 48 -8.94 10.58 -6.19
N ALA A 49 -10.10 11.25 -6.12
CA ALA A 49 -11.38 10.60 -6.28
C ALA A 49 -11.30 9.93 -7.64
N ALA A 50 -11.12 8.61 -7.64
CA ALA A 50 -11.20 7.81 -8.84
C ALA A 50 -12.58 8.11 -9.44
N PRO A 51 -12.67 8.65 -10.66
CA PRO A 51 -13.96 8.84 -11.31
C PRO A 51 -14.64 7.48 -11.33
N ASN A 52 -15.86 7.41 -10.78
CA ASN A 52 -16.72 6.22 -10.68
C ASN A 52 -16.19 5.03 -11.50
N ALA A 53 -15.43 4.17 -10.84
CA ALA A 53 -14.71 3.08 -11.49
C ALA A 53 -15.64 2.07 -12.18
N SER A 54 -16.96 2.16 -11.99
CA SER A 54 -17.94 1.24 -12.55
C SER A 54 -18.26 1.47 -14.05
N SER A 55 -17.74 2.50 -14.71
CA SER A 55 -18.06 2.78 -16.14
C SER A 55 -16.87 3.11 -17.04
N SER A 56 -15.62 2.91 -16.60
CA SER A 56 -14.47 3.11 -17.50
C SER A 56 -14.15 1.81 -18.26
N PRO A 57 -13.79 1.88 -19.55
CA PRO A 57 -13.31 0.71 -20.30
C PRO A 57 -12.15 -0.01 -19.58
N MET A 58 -11.32 0.75 -18.87
CA MET A 58 -10.24 0.21 -18.06
C MET A 58 -10.77 -0.69 -16.93
N ALA A 59 -11.80 -0.24 -16.21
CA ALA A 59 -12.39 -1.07 -15.16
C ALA A 59 -13.11 -2.31 -15.70
N ALA A 60 -13.71 -2.23 -16.90
CA ALA A 60 -14.27 -3.40 -17.56
C ALA A 60 -13.20 -4.47 -17.84
N VAL A 61 -12.04 -4.07 -18.37
CA VAL A 61 -10.88 -4.96 -18.61
C VAL A 61 -10.41 -5.63 -17.32
N TRP A 62 -10.28 -4.87 -16.24
CA TRP A 62 -9.71 -5.36 -14.98
C TRP A 62 -10.73 -5.97 -14.00
N SER A 63 -12.03 -5.90 -14.33
CA SER A 63 -13.12 -6.33 -13.45
C SER A 63 -12.96 -7.76 -12.91
N ASN A 64 -12.56 -8.70 -13.76
CA ASN A 64 -12.31 -10.09 -13.36
C ASN A 64 -11.16 -10.24 -12.37
N PHE A 65 -10.17 -9.35 -12.43
CA PHE A 65 -9.04 -9.36 -11.49
C PHE A 65 -9.42 -8.73 -10.15
N PHE A 66 -10.21 -7.67 -10.17
CA PHE A 66 -10.67 -6.99 -8.95
C PHE A 66 -11.62 -7.87 -8.13
N ASN A 67 -12.50 -8.59 -8.81
CA ASN A 67 -13.52 -9.44 -8.17
C ASN A 67 -13.02 -10.86 -7.85
N ALA A 68 -11.82 -11.24 -8.28
CA ALA A 68 -11.25 -12.55 -7.98
C ALA A 68 -11.04 -12.71 -6.47
N GLN A 69 -11.17 -13.94 -5.97
CA GLN A 69 -10.88 -14.24 -4.57
C GLN A 69 -9.37 -14.17 -4.31
N GLU A 70 -8.58 -14.84 -5.14
CA GLU A 70 -7.12 -14.86 -5.03
C GLU A 70 -6.49 -13.53 -5.46
N ALA A 71 -5.33 -13.21 -4.90
CA ALA A 71 -4.53 -12.09 -5.35
C ALA A 71 -3.91 -12.40 -6.72
N PRO A 72 -4.08 -11.53 -7.73
CA PRO A 72 -3.51 -11.77 -9.05
C PRO A 72 -1.98 -11.79 -9.00
N ILE A 73 -1.40 -12.61 -9.88
CA ILE A 73 0.04 -12.79 -9.98
C ILE A 73 0.56 -11.93 -11.14
N VAL A 74 1.40 -10.96 -10.83
CA VAL A 74 2.12 -10.16 -11.82
C VAL A 74 3.47 -10.82 -12.08
N VAL A 75 3.65 -11.25 -13.31
CA VAL A 75 4.81 -12.00 -13.77
C VAL A 75 5.70 -11.09 -14.60
N PHE A 76 6.94 -10.90 -14.18
CA PHE A 76 7.92 -10.14 -14.94
C PHE A 76 8.92 -11.07 -15.63
N SER A 77 9.47 -10.57 -16.73
CA SER A 77 10.40 -11.31 -17.56
C SER A 77 11.67 -11.58 -16.79
N ASN A 78 12.26 -12.75 -17.03
CA ASN A 78 13.54 -13.10 -16.45
C ASN A 78 14.36 -13.87 -17.47
N ALA A 79 14.86 -13.14 -18.49
CA ALA A 79 15.70 -13.73 -19.51
C ALA A 79 17.04 -14.19 -18.90
N GLU A 80 17.50 -15.35 -19.34
CA GLU A 80 18.79 -15.90 -18.92
C GLU A 80 19.89 -15.29 -19.79
N PHE A 81 20.86 -14.66 -19.13
CA PHE A 81 22.04 -14.11 -19.79
C PHE A 81 23.31 -14.84 -19.33
N VAL A 82 24.36 -14.75 -20.13
CA VAL A 82 25.73 -15.15 -19.80
C VAL A 82 26.63 -13.93 -19.99
N GLY A 83 27.63 -13.81 -19.12
CA GLY A 83 28.50 -12.64 -19.03
C GLY A 83 28.18 -11.84 -17.77
N ASP A 84 28.54 -10.57 -17.78
CA ASP A 84 28.31 -9.66 -16.67
C ASP A 84 27.90 -8.27 -17.19
N PRO A 85 27.23 -7.44 -16.36
CA PRO A 85 26.76 -6.13 -16.79
C PRO A 85 27.88 -5.16 -17.25
N GLU A 86 29.12 -5.36 -16.82
CA GLU A 86 30.25 -4.47 -17.14
C GLU A 86 30.88 -4.84 -18.50
N ASN A 87 31.05 -6.13 -18.77
CA ASN A 87 31.69 -6.64 -19.99
C ASN A 87 30.70 -7.05 -21.09
N GLY A 88 29.40 -7.01 -20.78
CA GLY A 88 28.32 -7.27 -21.72
C GLY A 88 27.57 -8.56 -21.40
N LEU A 89 26.25 -8.49 -21.56
CA LEU A 89 25.34 -9.61 -21.42
C LEU A 89 24.94 -10.13 -22.80
N ARG A 90 24.94 -11.45 -22.97
CA ARG A 90 24.34 -12.13 -24.12
C ARG A 90 23.35 -13.18 -23.66
N TYR A 91 22.36 -13.49 -24.48
CA TYR A 91 21.40 -14.54 -24.16
C TYR A 91 22.08 -15.89 -23.93
N TYR A 92 21.60 -16.62 -22.93
CA TYR A 92 22.02 -17.98 -22.62
C TYR A 92 21.68 -18.91 -23.79
N ASN A 93 22.67 -19.71 -24.19
CA ASN A 93 22.52 -20.79 -25.14
C ASN A 93 22.83 -22.13 -24.46
N GLY A 94 21.79 -22.92 -24.21
CA GLY A 94 21.93 -24.22 -23.54
C GLY A 94 22.79 -25.25 -24.25
N ALA A 95 23.10 -25.07 -25.54
CA ALA A 95 23.99 -25.96 -26.28
C ALA A 95 25.48 -25.69 -26.01
N THR A 96 25.82 -24.45 -25.65
CA THR A 96 27.23 -24.01 -25.52
C THR A 96 27.59 -23.55 -24.12
N ASP A 97 26.60 -23.15 -23.32
CA ASP A 97 26.83 -22.40 -22.11
C ASP A 97 26.57 -23.24 -20.85
N SER A 98 27.49 -23.10 -19.89
CA SER A 98 27.33 -23.69 -18.57
C SER A 98 26.23 -22.98 -17.78
N ARG A 99 25.34 -23.74 -17.14
CA ARG A 99 24.32 -23.17 -16.23
C ARG A 99 24.91 -22.44 -15.02
N ARG A 100 26.18 -22.68 -14.70
CA ARG A 100 26.86 -22.05 -13.55
C ARG A 100 27.15 -20.56 -13.79
N SER A 101 27.09 -20.09 -15.04
CA SER A 101 27.37 -18.70 -15.44
C SER A 101 26.13 -17.94 -15.88
N VAL A 102 24.93 -18.36 -15.47
CA VAL A 102 23.68 -17.70 -15.83
C VAL A 102 23.43 -16.51 -14.91
N PHE A 103 23.27 -15.33 -15.51
CA PHE A 103 22.79 -14.11 -14.88
C PHE A 103 21.29 -13.97 -15.14
N ASP A 104 20.47 -14.16 -14.10
CA ASP A 104 19.00 -14.15 -14.13
C ASP A 104 18.39 -13.09 -13.19
N HIS A 105 19.10 -11.97 -13.01
CA HIS A 105 18.68 -10.84 -12.19
C HIS A 105 18.52 -9.55 -13.01
N TYR A 106 18.57 -9.65 -14.34
CA TYR A 106 18.37 -8.51 -15.21
C TYR A 106 16.86 -8.23 -15.31
N THR A 107 16.47 -7.00 -14.97
CA THR A 107 15.08 -6.54 -15.06
C THR A 107 15.08 -5.14 -15.67
N GLY A 108 14.19 -4.92 -16.63
CA GLY A 108 14.07 -3.62 -17.29
C GLY A 108 13.39 -2.58 -16.40
N VAL A 109 13.78 -1.31 -16.54
CA VAL A 109 13.10 -0.18 -15.87
C VAL A 109 11.60 -0.15 -16.19
N GLY A 110 11.22 -0.51 -17.42
CA GLY A 110 9.82 -0.57 -17.84
C GLY A 110 9.01 -1.62 -17.08
N GLU A 111 9.62 -2.75 -16.71
CA GLU A 111 8.93 -3.79 -15.95
C GLU A 111 8.69 -3.36 -14.50
N VAL A 112 9.69 -2.72 -13.89
CA VAL A 112 9.55 -2.13 -12.55
C VAL A 112 8.48 -1.05 -12.52
N ALA A 113 8.47 -0.16 -13.52
CA ALA A 113 7.45 0.88 -13.65
C ALA A 113 6.05 0.28 -13.84
N ALA A 114 5.90 -0.75 -14.66
CA ALA A 114 4.62 -1.42 -14.87
C ALA A 114 4.13 -2.13 -13.59
N ILE A 115 5.00 -2.82 -12.86
CA ILE A 115 4.64 -3.43 -11.56
C ILE A 115 4.17 -2.35 -10.58
N TYR A 116 4.86 -1.21 -10.53
CA TYR A 116 4.46 -0.09 -9.68
C TYR A 116 3.08 0.45 -10.03
N GLU A 117 2.80 0.70 -11.32
CA GLU A 117 1.47 1.18 -11.74
C GLU A 117 0.36 0.16 -11.49
N LEU A 118 0.63 -1.13 -11.71
CA LEU A 118 -0.31 -2.20 -11.36
C LEU A 118 -0.56 -2.25 -9.85
N THR A 119 0.49 -2.09 -9.03
CA THR A 119 0.35 -2.06 -7.56
C THR A 119 -0.58 -0.93 -7.13
N ARG A 120 -0.45 0.27 -7.74
CA ARG A 120 -1.34 1.39 -7.47
C ARG A 120 -2.77 1.14 -7.95
N LEU A 121 -2.93 0.55 -9.14
CA LEU A 121 -4.24 0.23 -9.70
C LEU A 121 -5.01 -0.72 -8.79
N PHE A 122 -4.41 -1.84 -8.41
CA PHE A 122 -5.05 -2.83 -7.52
C PHE A 122 -5.21 -2.30 -6.09
N GLY A 123 -4.24 -1.53 -5.59
CA GLY A 123 -4.33 -0.87 -4.29
C GLY A 123 -5.50 0.13 -4.21
N SER A 124 -5.90 0.76 -5.32
CA SER A 124 -7.04 1.68 -5.36
C SER A 124 -8.39 1.00 -5.05
N VAL A 125 -8.47 -0.33 -5.21
CA VAL A 125 -9.63 -1.15 -4.87
C VAL A 125 -9.35 -2.09 -3.69
N ASN A 126 -8.32 -1.78 -2.90
CA ASN A 126 -7.91 -2.54 -1.72
C ASN A 126 -7.62 -4.03 -2.03
N LYS A 127 -6.99 -4.28 -3.19
CA LYS A 127 -6.57 -5.60 -3.64
C LYS A 127 -5.05 -5.64 -3.73
N ASP A 128 -4.44 -6.67 -3.16
CA ASP A 128 -3.00 -6.90 -3.28
C ASP A 128 -2.63 -7.62 -4.58
N ILE A 129 -1.37 -7.48 -5.00
CA ILE A 129 -0.77 -8.26 -6.09
C ILE A 129 0.38 -9.13 -5.57
N ARG A 130 0.60 -10.27 -6.22
CA ARG A 130 1.76 -11.13 -5.98
C ARG A 130 2.74 -10.99 -7.14
N VAL A 131 3.96 -10.54 -6.87
CA VAL A 131 4.98 -10.42 -7.92
C VAL A 131 5.80 -11.71 -8.01
N LYS A 132 5.98 -12.25 -9.22
CA LYS A 132 6.71 -13.50 -9.44
C LYS A 132 7.58 -13.40 -10.70
N ARG A 133 8.76 -14.04 -10.66
CA ARG A 133 9.58 -14.23 -11.87
C ARG A 133 8.92 -15.23 -12.80
N ALA A 134 8.95 -14.99 -14.11
CA ALA A 134 8.37 -15.90 -15.11
C ALA A 134 8.81 -17.36 -14.95
N ARG A 135 10.09 -17.61 -14.66
CA ARG A 135 10.63 -18.97 -14.44
C ARG A 135 10.04 -19.70 -13.23
N LEU A 136 9.55 -18.96 -12.25
CA LEU A 136 9.00 -19.54 -11.02
C LEU A 136 7.49 -19.80 -11.12
N LEU A 137 6.85 -19.34 -12.19
CA LEU A 137 5.42 -19.56 -12.40
C LEU A 137 5.15 -21.05 -12.63
N SER A 138 4.26 -21.63 -11.84
CA SER A 138 3.80 -23.01 -11.99
C SER A 138 2.43 -23.08 -12.65
N VAL A 139 2.05 -24.26 -13.13
CA VAL A 139 0.69 -24.51 -13.65
C VAL A 139 -0.35 -24.34 -12.55
N ASP A 140 -0.05 -24.74 -11.33
CA ASP A 140 -0.96 -24.61 -10.19
C ASP A 140 -1.21 -23.13 -9.86
N ASP A 141 -0.18 -22.28 -9.92
CA ASP A 141 -0.36 -20.83 -9.75
C ASP A 141 -1.38 -20.27 -10.75
N ALA A 142 -1.25 -20.65 -12.03
CA ALA A 142 -2.13 -20.16 -13.09
C ALA A 142 -3.54 -20.78 -13.06
N ARG A 143 -3.71 -21.93 -12.40
CA ARG A 143 -5.04 -22.52 -12.15
C ARG A 143 -5.74 -21.85 -10.97
N CYS A 144 -4.98 -21.40 -9.98
CA CYS A 144 -5.53 -20.83 -8.76
C CYS A 144 -5.75 -19.32 -8.83
N ALA A 145 -4.95 -18.59 -9.62
CA ALA A 145 -5.01 -17.13 -9.68
C ALA A 145 -4.93 -16.59 -11.11
N ASN A 146 -5.52 -15.41 -11.31
CA ASN A 146 -5.34 -14.66 -12.56
C ASN A 146 -3.89 -14.19 -12.69
N VAL A 147 -3.34 -14.27 -13.90
CA VAL A 147 -1.94 -13.94 -14.18
C VAL A 147 -1.84 -12.78 -15.17
N VAL A 148 -0.96 -11.82 -14.88
CA VAL A 148 -0.61 -10.70 -15.78
C VAL A 148 0.86 -10.81 -16.13
N PHE A 149 1.20 -10.92 -17.40
CA PHE A 149 2.58 -10.90 -17.87
C PHE A 149 3.01 -9.47 -18.22
N VAL A 150 4.19 -9.10 -17.77
CA VAL A 150 4.83 -7.81 -18.03
C VAL A 150 6.12 -8.06 -18.79
N GLY A 151 6.45 -7.14 -19.70
CA GLY A 151 7.65 -7.21 -20.54
C GLY A 151 7.42 -7.95 -21.85
N SER A 152 8.50 -8.31 -22.53
CA SER A 152 8.44 -8.91 -23.86
C SER A 152 8.03 -10.38 -23.79
N ILE A 153 7.18 -10.83 -24.73
CA ILE A 153 6.86 -12.26 -24.90
C ILE A 153 8.15 -13.07 -25.13
N ALA A 154 9.12 -12.49 -25.86
CA ALA A 154 10.40 -13.15 -26.13
C ALA A 154 11.21 -13.44 -24.85
N GLU A 155 11.04 -12.62 -23.82
CA GLU A 155 11.74 -12.71 -22.54
C GLU A 155 10.94 -13.49 -21.49
N ASN A 156 9.64 -13.68 -21.72
CA ASN A 156 8.76 -14.53 -20.92
C ASN A 156 8.77 -15.97 -21.45
N GLN A 157 9.86 -16.69 -21.21
CA GLN A 157 10.07 -18.04 -21.74
C GLN A 157 8.96 -19.05 -21.38
N VAL A 158 8.26 -18.85 -20.25
CA VAL A 158 7.12 -19.68 -19.84
C VAL A 158 5.97 -19.65 -20.85
N LEU A 159 5.83 -18.57 -21.62
CA LEU A 159 4.83 -18.44 -22.68
C LEU A 159 5.18 -19.23 -23.95
N ARG A 160 6.43 -19.70 -24.09
CA ARG A 160 6.89 -20.48 -25.26
C ARG A 160 6.64 -21.98 -25.09
N VAL A 161 6.32 -22.43 -23.89
CA VAL A 161 6.05 -23.84 -23.58
C VAL A 161 4.53 -24.00 -23.46
N SER A 162 3.98 -25.05 -24.07
CA SER A 162 2.53 -25.29 -24.18
C SER A 162 1.95 -25.98 -22.92
N PRO A 163 1.77 -25.23 -21.82
CA PRO A 163 0.54 -25.36 -21.04
C PRO A 163 -0.21 -24.02 -20.89
N PHE A 164 0.35 -22.91 -21.39
CA PHE A 164 -0.16 -21.54 -21.20
C PHE A 164 -0.48 -20.78 -22.49
N GLY A 165 -0.31 -21.40 -23.66
CA GLY A 165 -0.62 -20.77 -24.96
C GLY A 165 -0.68 -21.73 -26.14
N THR A 166 -1.76 -21.58 -26.92
CA THR A 166 -1.82 -21.62 -28.39
C THR A 166 -2.53 -20.37 -28.84
#